data_AF-A0A2D6UDU3-F1
#
_entry.id   AF-A0A2D6UDU3-F1
#
_cell.length_a   1.000
_cell.length_b   1.000
_cell.length_c   1.000
_cell.angle_alpha   90.00
_cell.angle_beta   90.00
_cell.angle_gamma   90.00
#
_symmetry.space_group_name_H-M   'P 1'
#
loop_
_entity.id
_entity.type
_entity.pdbx_description
1 polymer ?
#
loop_
_entity_poly.entity_id
_entity_poly.type
_entity_poly.pdbx_seq_one_letter_code
_entity_poly.pdbx_strand_id
1 'polypeptide(L)'
;MAIKVDRQRLAKMAARRKNEGLVAKYDNTKATAVSHAQGFLFGLIFAVIVYLILFPLLVVFDKSENGFLVFLHYFSELFYERGWVPYSLIIMMGWGLGILFFKSRKLKYQRQAMHYDLLPRVVSEEIRTENIEDFAEHLESLKIDSHRNFLMNRILRGLEHFSVRQNHADTANMLASQSEIDATTVESSYTLLKVFIWAIPILGFIGTVIGISDAVASFSGELDAAGDIDQLRNKLSEVTQGLGVAFDTTLVALVMSLIVMFPTTMTQKAEEDLLNQVDDYSNEYFLKRLREDKPAGGDTPVEQMAYLQQQMMELYQGQTQTFEQMSQLLAHYNQYVGGEEENLGS
;
A
#
# COMPACT_ATOMS: atom_id res chain seq x y z
N MET A 1 7.61 59.66 7.42
CA MET A 1 6.44 58.94 6.88
C MET A 1 6.74 57.45 6.99
N ALA A 2 6.62 56.89 8.19
CA ALA A 2 7.10 55.55 8.51
C ALA A 2 6.02 54.50 8.22
N ILE A 3 6.47 53.43 7.59
CA ILE A 3 5.73 52.32 7.00
C ILE A 3 4.80 51.71 8.05
N LYS A 4 3.50 52.02 7.99
CA LYS A 4 2.45 51.13 8.53
C LYS A 4 2.47 49.89 7.64
N VAL A 5 3.35 48.93 7.94
CA VAL A 5 3.25 47.59 7.39
C VAL A 5 1.88 47.09 7.85
N ASP A 6 0.99 47.04 6.88
CA ASP A 6 -0.41 46.69 7.03
C ASP A 6 -0.52 45.38 7.82
N ARG A 7 -1.01 45.48 9.07
CA ARG A 7 -1.23 44.31 9.95
C ARG A 7 -2.07 43.26 9.24
N GLN A 8 -2.93 43.65 8.29
CA GLN A 8 -3.69 42.71 7.47
C GLN A 8 -2.83 41.95 6.46
N ARG A 9 -1.79 42.57 5.88
CA ARG A 9 -0.82 41.86 5.02
C ARG A 9 0.05 40.91 5.82
N LEU A 10 0.49 41.29 7.02
CA LEU A 10 1.22 40.40 7.91
C LEU A 10 0.35 39.24 8.40
N ALA A 11 -0.93 39.48 8.72
CA ALA A 11 -1.88 38.42 9.07
C ALA A 11 -2.18 37.49 7.88
N LYS A 12 -2.32 38.01 6.66
CA LYS A 12 -2.46 37.22 5.43
C LYS A 12 -1.18 36.44 5.09
N MET A 13 0.00 36.98 5.38
CA MET A 13 1.28 36.29 5.21
C MET A 13 1.50 35.22 6.30
N ALA A 14 1.01 35.45 7.52
CA ALA A 14 0.98 34.45 8.59
C ALA A 14 -0.02 33.32 8.29
N ALA A 15 -1.18 33.62 7.69
CA ALA A 15 -2.12 32.63 7.18
C ALA A 15 -1.61 31.89 5.93
N ARG A 16 -0.65 32.49 5.19
CA ARG A 16 0.13 31.83 4.14
C ARG A 16 1.34 31.05 4.68
N ARG A 17 1.59 31.01 6.00
CA ARG A 17 2.52 30.01 6.54
C ARG A 17 1.97 28.67 6.14
N LYS A 18 2.80 27.94 5.39
CA LYS A 18 2.54 26.64 4.80
C LYS A 18 1.68 25.82 5.76
N ASN A 19 0.50 25.42 5.31
CA ASN A 19 -0.52 24.66 6.04
C ASN A 19 -0.03 23.23 6.39
N GLU A 20 1.24 23.07 6.76
CA GLU A 20 1.87 21.81 7.12
C GLU A 20 1.11 21.15 8.27
N GLY A 21 0.56 21.93 9.20
CA GLY A 21 -0.31 21.43 10.27
C GLY A 21 -1.66 20.90 9.79
N LEU A 22 -2.32 21.55 8.81
CA LEU A 22 -3.59 21.08 8.26
C LEU A 22 -3.40 19.87 7.33
N VAL A 23 -2.35 19.86 6.51
CA VAL A 23 -2.01 18.69 5.67
C VAL A 23 -1.58 17.51 6.55
N ALA A 24 -0.83 17.74 7.63
CA ALA A 24 -0.43 16.70 8.56
C ALA A 24 -1.57 16.19 9.45
N LYS A 25 -2.58 17.04 9.77
CA LYS A 25 -3.74 16.62 10.57
C LYS A 25 -4.50 15.45 9.92
N TYR A 26 -4.45 15.34 8.58
CA TYR A 26 -5.27 14.39 7.81
C TYR A 26 -4.46 13.33 7.02
N ASP A 27 -3.17 13.15 7.35
CA ASP A 27 -2.29 12.24 6.59
C ASP A 27 -2.18 10.84 7.22
N ASN A 28 -2.87 9.85 6.63
CA ASN A 28 -2.77 8.43 6.98
C ASN A 28 -1.55 7.73 6.37
N THR A 29 -0.79 8.41 5.51
CA THR A 29 0.40 7.84 4.86
C THR A 29 1.40 7.33 5.90
N LYS A 30 1.52 8.00 7.05
CA LYS A 30 2.43 7.57 8.13
C LYS A 30 2.06 6.23 8.76
N ALA A 31 0.80 5.80 8.70
CA ALA A 31 0.35 4.52 9.21
C ALA A 31 1.01 3.36 8.45
N THR A 32 1.13 3.46 7.13
CA THR A 32 1.61 2.35 6.29
C THR A 32 2.93 2.63 5.54
N ALA A 33 3.16 3.87 5.09
CA ALA A 33 4.31 4.20 4.25
C ALA A 33 5.63 4.16 5.02
N VAL A 34 6.65 3.59 4.41
CA VAL A 34 8.01 3.55 4.95
C VAL A 34 8.86 4.54 4.16
N SER A 35 9.74 5.28 4.84
CA SER A 35 10.66 6.16 4.14
C SER A 35 11.54 5.34 3.20
N HIS A 36 11.49 5.66 1.90
CA HIS A 36 12.28 4.94 0.90
C HIS A 36 13.78 4.97 1.22
N ALA A 37 14.27 6.06 1.81
CA ALA A 37 15.66 6.20 2.25
C ALA A 37 16.04 5.22 3.37
N GLN A 38 15.13 4.94 4.30
CA GLN A 38 15.37 3.95 5.37
C GLN A 38 15.44 2.53 4.80
N GLY A 39 14.55 2.22 3.84
CA GLY A 39 14.60 0.95 3.11
C GLY A 39 15.92 0.80 2.33
N PHE A 40 16.35 1.85 1.64
CA PHE A 40 17.60 1.82 0.85
C PHE A 40 18.83 1.63 1.74
N LEU A 41 18.93 2.38 2.84
CA LEU A 41 20.03 2.24 3.79
C LEU A 41 20.08 0.83 4.39
N PHE A 42 18.91 0.27 4.73
CA PHE A 42 18.80 -1.11 5.18
C PHE A 42 19.31 -2.08 4.09
N GLY A 43 18.93 -1.87 2.82
CA GLY A 43 19.38 -2.67 1.70
C GLY A 43 20.90 -2.65 1.51
N LEU A 44 21.54 -1.48 1.66
CA LEU A 44 22.99 -1.36 1.61
C LEU A 44 23.67 -2.11 2.76
N ILE A 45 23.20 -1.93 3.98
CA ILE A 45 23.74 -2.62 5.16
C ILE A 45 23.56 -4.14 5.00
N PHE A 46 22.38 -4.57 4.54
CA PHE A 46 22.08 -5.97 4.26
C PHE A 46 23.03 -6.54 3.22
N ALA A 47 23.27 -5.82 2.11
CA ALA A 47 24.21 -6.24 1.08
C ALA A 47 25.64 -6.42 1.65
N VAL A 48 26.13 -5.44 2.42
CA VAL A 48 27.44 -5.53 3.06
C VAL A 48 27.53 -6.75 3.97
N ILE A 49 26.51 -7.00 4.80
CA ILE A 49 26.47 -8.17 5.68
C ILE A 49 26.48 -9.47 4.88
N VAL A 50 25.69 -9.57 3.82
CA VAL A 50 25.66 -10.77 2.96
C VAL A 50 27.05 -11.03 2.37
N TYR A 51 27.70 -10.02 1.79
CA TYR A 51 29.02 -10.19 1.22
C TYR A 51 30.10 -10.48 2.29
N LEU A 52 30.01 -9.90 3.48
CA LEU A 52 30.90 -10.26 4.59
C LEU A 52 30.75 -11.72 5.03
N ILE A 53 29.53 -12.28 4.96
CA ILE A 53 29.27 -13.70 5.26
C ILE A 53 29.75 -14.61 4.12
N LEU A 54 29.56 -14.18 2.86
CA LEU A 54 29.99 -14.95 1.68
C LEU A 54 31.52 -14.97 1.51
N PHE A 55 32.23 -13.91 1.89
CA PHE A 55 33.69 -13.82 1.75
C PHE A 55 34.48 -15.00 2.37
N PRO A 56 34.28 -15.39 3.65
CA PRO A 56 34.95 -16.55 4.21
C PRO A 56 34.52 -17.85 3.53
N LEU A 57 33.28 -17.94 3.03
CA LEU A 57 32.80 -19.12 2.30
C LEU A 57 33.56 -19.30 0.98
N LEU A 58 33.91 -18.19 0.31
CA LEU A 58 34.73 -18.19 -0.91
C LEU A 58 36.18 -18.59 -0.64
N VAL A 59 36.83 -17.97 0.37
CA VAL A 59 38.27 -18.15 0.57
C VAL A 59 38.63 -19.45 1.31
N VAL A 60 37.82 -19.86 2.29
CA VAL A 60 38.19 -20.96 3.20
C VAL A 60 37.84 -22.33 2.61
N PHE A 61 36.82 -22.42 1.76
CA PHE A 61 36.28 -23.70 1.30
C PHE A 61 36.64 -24.09 -0.14
N ASP A 62 37.45 -23.27 -0.84
CA ASP A 62 37.95 -23.52 -2.20
C ASP A 62 38.55 -24.93 -2.40
N LYS A 63 39.25 -25.46 -1.39
CA LYS A 63 39.91 -26.79 -1.45
C LYS A 63 39.23 -27.90 -0.64
N SER A 64 37.98 -27.69 -0.22
CA SER A 64 37.29 -28.67 0.61
C SER A 64 36.75 -29.85 -0.22
N GLU A 65 37.02 -31.08 0.19
CA GLU A 65 36.44 -32.30 -0.43
C GLU A 65 35.01 -32.61 0.07
N ASN A 66 34.54 -31.95 1.13
CA ASN A 66 33.18 -32.14 1.65
C ASN A 66 32.14 -31.53 0.68
N GLY A 67 31.24 -32.35 0.14
CA GLY A 67 30.24 -31.91 -0.84
C GLY A 67 29.36 -30.73 -0.42
N PHE A 68 29.01 -30.62 0.87
CA PHE A 68 28.28 -29.46 1.40
C PHE A 68 29.11 -28.16 1.35
N LEU A 69 30.42 -28.23 1.64
CA LEU A 69 31.30 -27.08 1.61
C LEU A 69 31.62 -26.65 0.16
N VAL A 70 31.72 -27.61 -0.77
CA VAL A 70 31.81 -27.32 -2.22
C VAL A 70 30.57 -26.58 -2.71
N PHE A 71 29.37 -27.00 -2.28
CA PHE A 71 28.14 -26.28 -2.59
C PHE A 71 28.16 -24.84 -2.04
N LEU A 72 28.64 -24.62 -0.82
CA LEU A 72 28.74 -23.28 -0.23
C LEU A 72 29.76 -22.39 -0.96
N HIS A 73 30.87 -22.96 -1.42
CA HIS A 73 31.85 -22.26 -2.26
C HIS A 73 31.21 -21.82 -3.58
N TYR A 74 30.59 -22.76 -4.31
CA TYR A 74 29.87 -22.46 -5.55
C TYR A 74 28.76 -21.43 -5.34
N PHE A 75 28.00 -21.53 -4.24
CA PHE A 75 26.99 -20.55 -3.88
C PHE A 75 27.58 -19.15 -3.72
N SER A 76 28.78 -19.02 -3.12
CA SER A 76 29.46 -17.73 -3.01
C SER A 76 29.99 -17.23 -4.36
N GLU A 77 30.50 -18.13 -5.21
CA GLU A 77 30.97 -17.82 -6.57
C GLU A 77 29.87 -17.16 -7.41
N LEU A 78 28.62 -17.62 -7.27
CA LEU A 78 27.45 -17.04 -7.93
C LEU A 78 27.28 -15.54 -7.67
N PHE A 79 27.73 -15.04 -6.51
CA PHE A 79 27.56 -13.64 -6.12
C PHE A 79 28.78 -12.77 -6.39
N TYR A 80 29.97 -13.36 -6.46
CA TYR A 80 31.24 -12.63 -6.61
C TYR A 80 31.75 -12.57 -8.05
N GLU A 81 31.65 -13.68 -8.79
CA GLU A 81 32.34 -13.83 -10.08
C GLU A 81 31.45 -13.55 -11.29
N ARG A 82 30.14 -13.34 -11.08
CA ARG A 82 29.13 -13.21 -12.13
C ARG A 82 28.84 -11.75 -12.54
N GLY A 83 29.84 -10.87 -12.41
CA GLY A 83 29.76 -9.47 -12.79
C GLY A 83 28.94 -8.59 -11.83
N TRP A 84 28.40 -7.47 -12.32
CA TRP A 84 27.73 -6.45 -11.51
C TRP A 84 26.27 -6.78 -11.15
N VAL A 85 25.65 -7.73 -11.87
CA VAL A 85 24.23 -8.09 -11.73
C VAL A 85 23.90 -8.65 -10.33
N PRO A 86 24.63 -9.64 -9.78
CA PRO A 86 24.35 -10.16 -8.44
C PRO A 86 24.40 -9.11 -7.33
N TYR A 87 25.35 -8.17 -7.39
CA TYR A 87 25.44 -7.05 -6.43
C TYR A 87 24.16 -6.21 -6.44
N SER A 88 23.63 -5.97 -7.63
CA SER A 88 22.41 -5.18 -7.83
C SER A 88 21.18 -5.93 -7.33
N LEU A 89 21.09 -7.24 -7.61
CA LEU A 89 20.01 -8.11 -7.12
C LEU A 89 19.97 -8.15 -5.59
N ILE A 90 21.12 -8.30 -4.92
CA ILE A 90 21.22 -8.32 -3.46
C ILE A 90 20.79 -6.98 -2.85
N ILE A 91 21.21 -5.85 -3.42
CA ILE A 91 20.81 -4.52 -2.92
C ILE A 91 19.29 -4.32 -3.09
N MET A 92 18.72 -4.69 -4.25
CA MET A 92 17.28 -4.59 -4.49
C MET A 92 16.47 -5.50 -3.55
N MET A 93 16.92 -6.74 -3.37
CA MET A 93 16.31 -7.68 -2.43
C MET A 93 16.38 -7.14 -1.01
N GLY A 94 17.55 -6.69 -0.56
CA GLY A 94 17.75 -6.10 0.75
C GLY A 94 16.88 -4.87 0.98
N TRP A 95 16.76 -4.00 -0.02
CA TRP A 95 15.88 -2.83 0.05
C TRP A 95 14.41 -3.24 0.19
N GLY A 96 13.94 -4.18 -0.63
CA GLY A 96 12.58 -4.72 -0.53
C GLY A 96 12.30 -5.33 0.84
N LEU A 97 13.19 -6.19 1.34
CA LEU A 97 13.09 -6.79 2.67
C LEU A 97 13.14 -5.74 3.79
N GLY A 98 13.92 -4.67 3.64
CA GLY A 98 13.94 -3.55 4.57
C GLY A 98 12.60 -2.85 4.67
N ILE A 99 11.97 -2.53 3.53
CA ILE A 99 10.63 -1.94 3.50
C ILE A 99 9.63 -2.85 4.21
N LEU A 100 9.64 -4.15 3.89
CA LEU A 100 8.75 -5.14 4.48
C LEU A 100 8.95 -5.30 5.98
N PHE A 101 10.19 -5.25 6.46
CA PHE A 101 10.51 -5.30 7.88
C PHE A 101 9.90 -4.12 8.65
N PHE A 102 10.04 -2.90 8.12
CA PHE A 102 9.45 -1.72 8.73
C PHE A 102 7.91 -1.75 8.66
N LYS A 103 7.33 -2.17 7.53
CA LYS A 103 5.87 -2.36 7.40
C LYS A 103 5.34 -3.39 8.39
N SER A 104 5.99 -4.53 8.53
CA SER A 104 5.62 -5.57 9.49
C SER A 104 5.62 -5.06 10.94
N ARG A 105 6.57 -4.19 11.31
CA ARG A 105 6.58 -3.54 12.62
C ARG A 105 5.42 -2.57 12.80
N LYS A 106 5.08 -1.78 11.78
CA LYS A 106 3.93 -0.87 11.80
C LYS A 106 2.61 -1.63 11.91
N LEU A 107 2.45 -2.70 11.14
CA LEU A 107 1.28 -3.56 11.19
C LEU A 107 1.09 -4.19 12.58
N LYS A 108 2.17 -4.67 13.21
CA LYS A 108 2.13 -5.18 14.59
C LYS A 108 1.68 -4.10 15.59
N TYR A 109 2.21 -2.89 15.47
CA TYR A 109 1.79 -1.75 16.29
C TYR A 109 0.31 -1.42 16.10
N GLN A 110 -0.20 -1.44 14.87
CA GLN A 110 -1.62 -1.18 14.60
C GLN A 110 -2.54 -2.27 15.15
N ARG A 111 -2.17 -3.55 15.00
CA ARG A 111 -2.94 -4.66 15.59
C ARG A 111 -3.01 -4.57 17.11
N GLN A 112 -1.91 -4.18 17.77
CA GLN A 112 -1.91 -4.04 19.22
C GLN A 112 -2.89 -2.95 19.69
N ALA A 113 -3.06 -1.89 18.91
CA ALA A 113 -3.99 -0.81 19.24
C ALA A 113 -5.46 -1.25 19.21
N MET A 114 -5.80 -2.27 18.41
CA MET A 114 -7.16 -2.82 18.32
C MET A 114 -7.59 -3.56 19.59
N HIS A 115 -6.66 -3.87 20.49
CA HIS A 115 -6.99 -4.47 21.79
C HIS A 115 -7.38 -3.45 22.85
N TYR A 116 -7.20 -2.15 22.60
CA TYR A 116 -7.70 -1.12 23.50
C TYR A 116 -9.18 -0.87 23.24
N ASP A 117 -9.94 -0.69 24.32
CA ASP A 117 -11.32 -0.24 24.22
C ASP A 117 -11.34 1.26 23.90
N LEU A 118 -11.49 1.57 22.61
CA LEU A 118 -11.52 2.95 22.12
C LEU A 118 -12.82 3.65 22.47
N LEU A 119 -13.93 2.91 22.59
CA LEU A 119 -15.25 3.46 22.87
C LEU A 119 -15.82 2.79 24.13
N PRO A 120 -15.24 3.03 25.32
CA PRO A 120 -15.66 2.35 26.53
C PRO A 120 -17.11 2.65 26.86
N ARG A 121 -17.87 1.60 27.19
CA ARG A 121 -19.27 1.73 27.62
C ARG A 121 -19.43 2.47 28.96
N VAL A 122 -18.33 2.62 29.71
CA VAL A 122 -18.29 3.36 30.98
C VAL A 122 -18.48 4.87 30.76
N VAL A 123 -18.07 5.41 29.61
CA VAL A 123 -18.27 6.84 29.28
C VAL A 123 -19.73 7.08 28.93
N SER A 124 -20.27 6.33 27.97
CA SER A 124 -21.71 6.31 27.65
C SER A 124 -22.04 5.11 26.76
N GLU A 125 -23.26 4.57 26.86
CA GLU A 125 -23.72 3.51 25.95
C GLU A 125 -24.01 4.06 24.54
N GLU A 126 -24.53 5.28 24.45
CA GLU A 126 -24.85 5.97 23.19
C GLU A 126 -23.93 7.19 22.98
N ILE A 127 -23.57 7.48 21.74
CA ILE A 127 -22.75 8.63 21.33
C ILE A 127 -23.71 9.72 20.82
N ARG A 128 -23.75 10.85 21.53
CA ARG A 128 -24.61 12.02 21.31
C ARG A 128 -23.76 13.27 21.30
N THR A 129 -24.23 14.38 20.74
CA THR A 129 -23.40 15.61 20.65
C THR A 129 -22.90 16.07 22.02
N GLU A 130 -23.68 15.84 23.07
CA GLU A 130 -23.36 16.20 24.46
C GLU A 130 -22.16 15.44 25.05
N ASN A 131 -21.87 14.22 24.57
CA ASN A 131 -20.82 13.36 25.15
C ASN A 131 -19.66 13.06 24.18
N ILE A 132 -19.69 13.60 22.96
CA ILE A 132 -18.62 13.41 21.97
C ILE A 132 -17.28 13.93 22.50
N GLU A 133 -17.29 15.05 23.23
CA GLU A 133 -16.07 15.64 23.78
C GLU A 133 -15.42 14.70 24.82
N ASP A 134 -16.20 14.03 25.67
CA ASP A 134 -15.70 13.03 26.62
C ASP A 134 -15.05 11.83 25.91
N PHE A 135 -15.63 11.38 24.78
CA PHE A 135 -15.04 10.33 23.96
C PHE A 135 -13.74 10.79 23.31
N ALA A 136 -13.68 12.04 22.81
CA ALA A 136 -12.47 12.60 22.22
C ALA A 136 -11.34 12.72 23.27
N GLU A 137 -11.64 13.20 24.47
CA GLU A 137 -10.69 13.29 25.57
C GLU A 137 -10.18 11.90 26.00
N HIS A 138 -11.06 10.89 26.06
CA HIS A 138 -10.64 9.51 26.34
C HIS A 138 -9.66 9.00 25.28
N LEU A 139 -9.95 9.22 24.00
CA LEU A 139 -9.07 8.80 22.90
C LEU A 139 -7.70 9.50 22.96
N GLU A 140 -7.68 10.79 23.29
CA GLU A 140 -6.42 11.52 23.52
C GLU A 140 -5.65 10.98 24.74
N SER A 141 -6.35 10.55 25.79
CA SER A 141 -5.75 9.99 27.00
C SER A 141 -5.00 8.66 26.77
N LEU A 142 -5.39 7.89 25.75
CA LEU A 142 -4.77 6.61 25.40
C LEU A 142 -3.35 6.77 24.85
N LYS A 143 -2.90 7.99 24.53
CA LYS A 143 -1.56 8.32 24.00
C LYS A 143 -1.19 7.49 22.75
N ILE A 144 -2.18 7.01 22.01
CA ILE A 144 -1.99 6.33 20.74
C ILE A 144 -1.87 7.41 19.65
N ASP A 145 -0.76 7.40 18.92
CA ASP A 145 -0.57 8.31 17.79
C ASP A 145 -1.60 8.00 16.68
N SER A 146 -2.59 8.87 16.52
CA SER A 146 -3.69 8.75 15.56
C SER A 146 -3.18 8.69 14.12
N HIS A 147 -2.11 9.40 13.78
CA HIS A 147 -1.52 9.39 12.43
C HIS A 147 -0.87 8.07 12.06
N ARG A 148 -0.60 7.21 13.05
CA ARG A 148 0.05 5.92 12.85
C ARG A 148 -0.93 4.75 12.97
N ASN A 149 -2.21 5.04 13.20
CA ASN A 149 -3.24 4.05 13.45
C ASN A 149 -4.54 4.38 12.71
N PHE A 150 -4.89 3.53 11.73
CA PHE A 150 -6.10 3.73 10.92
C PHE A 150 -7.37 3.77 11.77
N LEU A 151 -7.52 2.87 12.74
CA LEU A 151 -8.71 2.81 13.59
C LEU A 151 -8.89 4.08 14.41
N MET A 152 -7.85 4.52 15.11
CA MET A 152 -7.88 5.73 15.91
C MET A 152 -8.25 6.95 15.06
N ASN A 153 -7.61 7.10 13.89
CA ASN A 153 -7.94 8.21 13.01
C ASN A 153 -9.37 8.12 12.46
N ARG A 154 -9.83 6.93 12.10
CA ARG A 154 -11.19 6.69 11.58
C ARG A 154 -12.25 7.10 12.61
N ILE A 155 -12.09 6.70 13.87
CA ILE A 155 -13.00 7.04 14.97
C ILE A 155 -12.97 8.54 15.29
N LEU A 156 -11.78 9.14 15.46
CA LEU A 156 -11.66 10.57 15.75
C LEU A 156 -12.30 11.43 14.65
N ARG A 157 -12.08 11.07 13.38
CA ARG A 157 -12.69 11.79 12.24
C ARG A 157 -14.19 11.56 12.16
N GLY A 158 -14.68 10.36 12.51
CA GLY A 158 -16.10 10.09 12.63
C GLY A 158 -16.75 10.95 13.71
N LEU A 159 -16.12 11.06 14.88
CA LEU A 159 -16.58 11.90 16.00
C LEU A 159 -16.60 13.39 15.62
N GLU A 160 -15.51 13.92 15.06
CA GLU A 160 -15.41 15.32 14.60
C GLU A 160 -16.43 15.63 13.49
N HIS A 161 -16.67 14.68 12.58
CA HIS A 161 -17.66 14.85 11.53
C HIS A 161 -19.09 14.86 12.09
N PHE A 162 -19.40 13.93 12.99
CA PHE A 162 -20.72 13.81 13.59
C PHE A 162 -21.03 14.99 14.53
N SER A 163 -20.05 15.51 15.27
CA SER A 163 -20.26 16.69 16.15
C SER A 163 -20.67 17.95 15.40
N VAL A 164 -20.29 18.06 14.12
CA VAL A 164 -20.62 19.21 13.27
C VAL A 164 -21.88 18.97 12.44
N ARG A 165 -22.06 17.75 11.89
CA ARG A 165 -23.16 17.45 10.96
C ARG A 165 -24.41 16.88 11.63
N GLN A 166 -24.25 16.22 12.77
CA GLN A 166 -25.32 15.55 13.54
C GLN A 166 -26.22 14.62 12.71
N ASN A 167 -25.69 14.09 11.59
CA ASN A 167 -26.41 13.21 10.68
C ASN A 167 -25.67 11.87 10.61
N HIS A 168 -26.40 10.79 10.92
CA HIS A 168 -25.89 9.43 10.91
C HIS A 168 -25.53 8.97 9.49
N ALA A 169 -26.43 9.19 8.52
CA ALA A 169 -26.22 8.77 7.13
C ALA A 169 -25.01 9.47 6.50
N ASP A 170 -24.85 10.77 6.74
CA ASP A 170 -23.70 11.53 6.26
C ASP A 170 -22.39 11.03 6.89
N THR A 171 -22.41 10.67 8.17
CA THR A 171 -21.24 10.13 8.88
C THR A 171 -20.86 8.75 8.35
N ALA A 172 -21.84 7.88 8.11
CA ALA A 172 -21.60 6.58 7.48
C ALA A 172 -20.98 6.72 6.08
N ASN A 173 -21.49 7.63 5.25
CA ASN A 173 -20.93 7.93 3.92
C ASN A 173 -19.50 8.45 4.01
N MET A 174 -19.20 9.34 4.96
CA MET A 174 -17.86 9.86 5.19
C MET A 174 -16.89 8.74 5.61
N LEU A 175 -17.31 7.83 6.51
CA LEU A 175 -16.48 6.69 6.94
C LEU A 175 -16.21 5.69 5.81
N ALA A 176 -17.20 5.44 4.94
CA ALA A 176 -17.05 4.62 3.75
C ALA A 176 -16.03 5.22 2.77
N SER A 177 -16.12 6.53 2.51
CA SER A 177 -15.11 7.25 1.71
C SER A 177 -13.71 7.16 2.34
N GLN A 178 -13.60 7.20 3.67
CA GLN A 178 -12.31 6.99 4.33
C GLN A 178 -11.77 5.57 4.23
N SER A 179 -12.63 4.55 4.21
CA SER A 179 -12.19 3.18 3.95
C SER A 179 -11.49 3.07 2.59
N GLU A 180 -12.11 3.63 1.56
CA GLU A 180 -11.56 3.61 0.20
C GLU A 180 -10.23 4.36 0.09
N ILE A 181 -10.10 5.51 0.78
CA ILE A 181 -8.85 6.28 0.85
C ILE A 181 -7.76 5.48 1.57
N ASP A 182 -8.09 4.83 2.69
CA ASP A 182 -7.15 4.01 3.46
C ASP A 182 -6.67 2.81 2.63
N ALA A 183 -7.58 2.13 1.92
CA ALA A 183 -7.26 1.02 1.02
C ALA A 183 -6.33 1.46 -0.12
N THR A 184 -6.63 2.59 -0.78
CA THR A 184 -5.77 3.17 -1.82
C THR A 184 -4.39 3.57 -1.28
N THR A 185 -4.34 4.08 -0.04
CA THR A 185 -3.08 4.44 0.64
C THR A 185 -2.23 3.20 0.93
N VAL A 186 -2.85 2.11 1.40
CA VAL A 186 -2.16 0.82 1.57
C VAL A 186 -1.66 0.34 0.22
N GLU A 187 -2.49 0.26 -0.82
CA GLU A 187 -2.08 -0.22 -2.14
C GLU A 187 -0.91 0.58 -2.72
N SER A 188 -0.99 1.91 -2.69
CA SER A 188 0.05 2.79 -3.24
C SER A 188 1.39 2.65 -2.50
N SER A 189 1.37 2.32 -1.20
CA SER A 189 2.58 2.10 -0.40
C SER A 189 3.38 0.86 -0.81
N TYR A 190 2.79 -0.07 -1.57
CA TYR A 190 3.45 -1.27 -2.11
C TYR A 190 4.00 -1.09 -3.52
N THR A 191 3.78 0.04 -4.18
CA THR A 191 4.20 0.30 -5.57
C THR A 191 5.68 0.01 -5.80
N LEU A 192 6.57 0.48 -4.91
CA LEU A 192 8.01 0.24 -5.07
C LEU A 192 8.39 -1.25 -4.96
N LEU A 193 7.72 -2.01 -4.09
CA LEU A 193 7.93 -3.45 -3.97
C LEU A 193 7.44 -4.18 -5.23
N LYS A 194 6.29 -3.78 -5.79
CA LYS A 194 5.79 -4.29 -7.07
C LYS A 194 6.81 -4.05 -8.21
N VAL A 195 7.44 -2.87 -8.23
CA VAL A 195 8.52 -2.55 -9.18
C VAL A 195 9.72 -3.48 -9.00
N PHE A 196 10.18 -3.74 -7.77
CA PHE A 196 11.30 -4.66 -7.53
C PHE A 196 10.98 -6.10 -7.95
N ILE A 197 9.77 -6.59 -7.65
CA ILE A 197 9.32 -7.92 -8.02
C ILE A 197 9.40 -8.14 -9.54
N TRP A 198 9.08 -7.10 -10.33
CA TRP A 198 9.19 -7.14 -11.79
C TRP A 198 10.61 -6.92 -12.30
N ALA A 199 11.36 -5.99 -11.69
CA ALA A 199 12.68 -5.60 -12.16
C ALA A 199 13.78 -6.64 -11.86
N ILE A 200 13.69 -7.38 -10.74
CA ILE A 200 14.67 -8.40 -10.36
C ILE A 200 14.81 -9.50 -11.45
N PRO A 201 13.72 -10.15 -11.91
CA PRO A 201 13.79 -11.14 -13.00
C PRO A 201 14.35 -10.57 -14.31
N ILE A 202 13.99 -9.33 -14.65
CA ILE A 202 14.48 -8.66 -15.87
C ILE A 202 15.98 -8.43 -15.77
N LEU A 203 16.47 -8.01 -14.61
CA LEU A 203 17.90 -7.83 -14.39
C LEU A 203 18.65 -9.16 -14.46
N GLY A 204 18.06 -10.25 -13.95
CA GLY A 204 18.57 -11.60 -14.15
C GLY A 204 18.67 -12.00 -15.62
N PHE A 205 17.60 -11.77 -16.39
CA PHE A 205 17.59 -12.01 -17.83
C PHE A 205 18.66 -11.19 -18.57
N ILE A 206 18.82 -9.91 -18.22
CA ILE A 206 19.91 -9.07 -18.75
C ILE A 206 21.27 -9.68 -18.44
N GLY A 207 21.49 -10.17 -17.21
CA GLY A 207 22.72 -10.88 -16.84
C GLY A 207 22.97 -12.11 -17.69
N THR A 208 21.94 -12.90 -17.97
CA THR A 208 22.05 -14.05 -18.88
C THR A 208 22.36 -13.64 -20.31
N VAL A 209 21.71 -12.60 -20.84
CA VAL A 209 22.00 -12.09 -22.20
C VAL A 209 23.45 -11.65 -22.32
N ILE A 210 24.00 -10.98 -21.30
CA ILE A 210 25.41 -10.58 -21.26
C ILE A 210 26.30 -11.84 -21.24
N GLY A 211 26.06 -12.78 -20.33
CA GLY A 211 26.87 -13.99 -20.21
C GLY A 211 26.85 -14.89 -21.46
N ILE A 212 25.70 -15.01 -22.12
CA ILE A 212 25.58 -15.73 -23.40
C ILE A 212 26.33 -15.00 -24.50
N SER A 213 26.21 -13.66 -24.57
CA SER A 213 26.91 -12.85 -25.58
C SER A 213 28.42 -12.99 -25.45
N ASP A 214 28.94 -12.95 -24.22
CA ASP A 214 30.38 -13.10 -23.95
C ASP A 214 30.88 -14.51 -24.31
N ALA A 215 30.11 -15.56 -23.97
CA ALA A 215 30.44 -16.94 -24.31
C ALA A 215 30.44 -17.19 -25.83
N VAL A 216 29.51 -16.58 -26.58
CA VAL A 216 29.47 -16.70 -28.04
C VAL A 216 30.57 -15.87 -28.70
N ALA A 217 30.87 -14.68 -28.18
CA ALA A 217 31.93 -13.82 -28.69
C ALA A 217 33.30 -14.49 -28.59
N SER A 218 33.63 -15.08 -27.43
CA SER A 218 34.91 -15.79 -27.22
C SER A 218 35.06 -16.99 -28.15
N PHE A 219 33.98 -17.73 -28.42
CA PHE A 219 33.99 -18.82 -29.40
C PHE A 219 34.30 -18.32 -30.82
N SER A 220 33.61 -17.26 -31.26
CA SER A 220 33.70 -16.77 -32.63
C SER A 220 35.05 -16.13 -32.96
N GLY A 221 35.64 -15.36 -32.03
CA GLY A 221 36.91 -14.67 -32.27
C GLY A 221 38.12 -15.61 -32.31
N GLU A 222 38.01 -16.79 -31.71
CA GLU A 222 39.10 -17.77 -31.63
C GLU A 222 38.95 -18.92 -32.63
N LEU A 223 37.76 -19.15 -33.18
CA LEU A 223 37.54 -20.13 -34.25
C LEU A 223 38.37 -19.81 -35.50
N ASP A 224 38.54 -18.53 -35.81
CA ASP A 224 39.36 -18.06 -36.93
C ASP A 224 40.87 -18.33 -36.72
N ALA A 225 41.29 -18.61 -35.48
CA ALA A 225 42.67 -18.91 -35.10
C ALA A 225 42.96 -20.41 -34.86
N ALA A 226 41.92 -21.25 -34.77
CA ALA A 226 42.03 -22.65 -34.36
C ALA A 226 42.25 -23.58 -35.57
N GLY A 227 43.48 -24.07 -35.75
CA GLY A 227 43.81 -25.12 -36.73
C GLY A 227 43.75 -26.54 -36.17
N ASP A 228 43.47 -26.73 -34.88
CA ASP A 228 43.62 -28.00 -34.16
C ASP A 228 42.33 -28.44 -33.43
N ILE A 229 41.98 -29.72 -33.53
CA ILE A 229 40.74 -30.33 -33.01
C ILE A 229 40.68 -30.29 -31.48
N ASP A 230 41.83 -30.44 -30.81
CA ASP A 230 41.90 -30.41 -29.34
C ASP A 230 41.64 -29.00 -28.78
N GLN A 231 42.04 -27.96 -29.52
CA GLN A 231 41.72 -26.58 -29.17
C GLN A 231 40.21 -26.32 -29.31
N LEU A 232 39.60 -26.81 -30.38
CA LEU A 232 38.15 -26.69 -30.59
C LEU A 232 37.34 -27.39 -29.49
N ARG A 233 37.77 -28.58 -29.03
CA ARG A 233 37.12 -29.29 -27.92
C ARG A 233 37.18 -28.49 -26.61
N ASN A 234 38.34 -27.94 -26.29
CA ASN A 234 38.50 -27.13 -25.08
C ASN A 234 37.65 -25.86 -25.15
N LYS A 235 37.56 -25.22 -26.32
CA LYS A 235 36.72 -24.03 -26.55
C LYS A 235 35.23 -24.33 -26.40
N LEU A 236 34.75 -25.46 -26.95
CA LEU A 236 33.35 -25.87 -26.75
C LEU A 236 33.02 -26.11 -25.26
N SER A 237 33.98 -26.65 -24.49
CA SER A 237 33.82 -26.80 -23.04
C SER A 237 33.72 -25.45 -22.33
N GLU A 238 34.56 -24.48 -22.70
CA GLU A 238 34.56 -23.12 -22.13
C GLU A 238 33.24 -22.39 -22.42
N VAL A 239 32.74 -22.47 -23.65
CA VAL A 239 31.44 -21.88 -24.04
C VAL A 239 30.29 -22.51 -23.27
N THR A 240 30.30 -23.83 -23.12
CA THR A 240 29.26 -24.55 -22.37
C THR A 240 29.26 -24.14 -20.90
N GLN A 241 30.43 -23.92 -20.32
CA GLN A 241 30.57 -23.41 -18.95
C GLN A 241 30.05 -21.97 -18.83
N GLY A 242 30.43 -21.07 -19.76
CA GLY A 242 29.94 -19.69 -19.79
C GLY A 242 28.41 -19.60 -19.94
N LEU A 243 27.81 -20.51 -20.71
CA LEU A 243 26.36 -20.62 -20.83
C LEU A 243 25.70 -21.07 -19.51
N GLY A 244 26.29 -22.03 -18.79
CA GLY A 244 25.81 -22.45 -17.47
C GLY A 244 25.82 -21.30 -16.47
N VAL A 245 26.93 -20.57 -16.43
CA VAL A 245 27.12 -19.34 -15.65
C VAL A 245 26.04 -18.29 -15.93
N ALA A 246 25.69 -18.11 -17.20
CA ALA A 246 24.65 -17.18 -17.61
C ALA A 246 23.27 -17.63 -17.09
N PHE A 247 22.93 -18.91 -17.18
CA PHE A 247 21.66 -19.44 -16.66
C PHE A 247 21.54 -19.34 -15.14
N ASP A 248 22.63 -19.61 -14.41
CA ASP A 248 22.65 -19.50 -12.95
C ASP A 248 22.26 -18.09 -12.49
N THR A 249 22.72 -17.06 -13.21
CA THR A 249 22.40 -15.65 -12.89
C THR A 249 20.89 -15.37 -12.96
N THR A 250 20.20 -15.93 -13.97
CA THR A 250 18.73 -15.82 -14.05
C THR A 250 18.06 -16.66 -12.96
N LEU A 251 18.54 -17.87 -12.70
CA LEU A 251 17.98 -18.72 -11.66
C LEU A 251 18.02 -18.02 -10.29
N VAL A 252 19.16 -17.44 -9.94
CA VAL A 252 19.35 -16.66 -8.71
C VAL A 252 18.39 -15.46 -8.66
N ALA A 253 18.25 -14.71 -9.75
CA ALA A 253 17.33 -13.58 -9.80
C ALA A 253 15.86 -13.99 -9.59
N LEU A 254 15.42 -15.08 -10.22
CA LEU A 254 14.07 -15.61 -10.04
C LEU A 254 13.82 -16.04 -8.59
N VAL A 255 14.77 -16.74 -7.97
CA VAL A 255 14.68 -17.13 -6.56
C VAL A 255 14.61 -15.92 -5.65
N MET A 256 15.43 -14.89 -5.88
CA MET A 256 15.38 -13.64 -5.11
C MET A 256 14.06 -12.89 -5.29
N SER A 257 13.52 -12.86 -6.52
CA SER A 257 12.22 -12.25 -6.77
C SER A 257 11.12 -12.95 -5.97
N LEU A 258 11.14 -14.29 -5.89
CA LEU A 258 10.21 -15.04 -5.05
C LEU A 258 10.36 -14.73 -3.56
N ILE A 259 11.59 -14.60 -3.07
CA ILE A 259 11.90 -14.23 -1.67
C ILE A 259 11.33 -12.84 -1.32
N VAL A 260 11.24 -11.92 -2.27
CA VAL A 260 10.61 -10.60 -2.06
C VAL A 260 9.10 -10.66 -2.28
N MET A 261 8.64 -11.34 -3.32
CA MET A 261 7.24 -11.41 -3.73
C MET A 261 6.37 -12.04 -2.64
N PHE A 262 6.75 -13.20 -2.11
CA PHE A 262 5.91 -13.92 -1.16
C PHE A 262 5.66 -13.13 0.13
N PRO A 263 6.68 -12.61 0.83
CA PRO A 263 6.45 -11.76 2.01
C PRO A 263 5.73 -10.47 1.69
N THR A 264 5.91 -9.91 0.48
CA THR A 264 5.16 -8.73 0.02
C THR A 264 3.67 -9.01 0.00
N THR A 265 3.25 -10.07 -0.69
CA THR A 265 1.83 -10.46 -0.76
C THR A 265 1.26 -10.76 0.62
N MET A 266 2.01 -11.45 1.48
CA MET A 266 1.56 -11.75 2.85
C MET A 266 1.38 -10.49 3.70
N THR A 267 2.31 -9.54 3.62
CA THR A 267 2.23 -8.29 4.40
C THR A 267 1.11 -7.38 3.87
N GLN A 268 0.96 -7.29 2.55
CA GLN A 268 -0.11 -6.53 1.92
C GLN A 268 -1.48 -7.06 2.33
N LYS A 269 -1.70 -8.38 2.18
CA LYS A 269 -2.92 -9.03 2.65
C LYS A 269 -3.19 -8.78 4.13
N ALA A 270 -2.15 -8.85 4.95
CA ALA A 270 -2.28 -8.67 6.38
C ALA A 270 -2.61 -7.21 6.80
N GLU A 271 -2.26 -6.21 5.98
CA GLU A 271 -2.72 -4.82 6.09
C GLU A 271 -4.16 -4.65 5.58
N GLU A 272 -4.54 -5.28 4.47
CA GLU A 272 -5.92 -5.29 3.96
C GLU A 272 -6.89 -5.92 4.98
N ASP A 273 -6.52 -7.06 5.57
CA ASP A 273 -7.29 -7.73 6.64
C ASP A 273 -7.43 -6.84 7.88
N LEU A 274 -6.46 -5.97 8.15
CA LEU A 274 -6.55 -5.01 9.25
C LEU A 274 -7.57 -3.91 8.91
N LEU A 275 -7.52 -3.36 7.70
CA LEU A 275 -8.49 -2.33 7.27
C LEU A 275 -9.93 -2.86 7.32
N ASN A 276 -10.14 -4.11 6.92
CA ASN A 276 -11.45 -4.76 7.05
C ASN A 276 -11.92 -4.80 8.51
N GLN A 277 -11.03 -5.13 9.46
CA GLN A 277 -11.39 -5.10 10.89
C GLN A 277 -11.64 -3.67 11.40
N VAL A 278 -10.98 -2.65 10.84
CA VAL A 278 -11.25 -1.25 11.15
C VAL A 278 -12.65 -0.85 10.67
N ASP A 279 -13.03 -1.29 9.48
CA ASP A 279 -14.36 -1.06 8.92
C ASP A 279 -15.43 -1.77 9.75
N ASP A 280 -15.22 -3.04 10.11
CA ASP A 280 -16.11 -3.81 10.99
C ASP A 280 -16.27 -3.12 12.35
N TYR A 281 -15.18 -2.66 12.96
CA TYR A 281 -15.25 -1.94 14.23
C TYR A 281 -16.05 -0.64 14.09
N SER A 282 -15.80 0.11 13.02
CA SER A 282 -16.46 1.38 12.76
C SER A 282 -17.96 1.20 12.54
N ASN A 283 -18.36 0.15 11.82
CA ASN A 283 -19.78 -0.13 11.58
C ASN A 283 -20.48 -0.69 12.83
N GLU A 284 -19.90 -1.70 13.48
CA GLU A 284 -20.60 -2.43 14.54
C GLU A 284 -20.54 -1.75 15.91
N TYR A 285 -19.45 -1.04 16.21
CA TYR A 285 -19.27 -0.40 17.51
C TYR A 285 -19.44 1.12 17.46
N PHE A 286 -19.03 1.78 16.38
CA PHE A 286 -19.14 3.24 16.30
C PHE A 286 -20.48 3.70 15.73
N LEU A 287 -20.82 3.33 14.48
CA LEU A 287 -22.06 3.76 13.83
C LEU A 287 -23.31 3.33 14.59
N LYS A 288 -23.40 2.10 15.08
CA LYS A 288 -24.58 1.63 15.84
C LYS A 288 -24.86 2.42 17.12
N ARG A 289 -23.84 3.03 17.71
CA ARG A 289 -23.94 3.81 18.96
C ARG A 289 -24.20 5.28 18.71
N LEU A 290 -24.00 5.78 17.48
CA LEU A 290 -24.35 7.14 17.11
C LEU A 290 -25.87 7.33 17.20
N ARG A 291 -26.26 8.39 17.90
CA ARG A 291 -27.65 8.84 18.02
C ARG A 291 -27.72 10.29 17.61
N GLU A 292 -28.51 10.55 16.58
CA GLU A 292 -28.90 11.90 16.24
C GLU A 292 -29.61 12.50 17.45
N ASP A 293 -29.25 13.74 17.78
CA ASP A 293 -30.09 14.54 18.63
C ASP A 293 -31.40 14.67 17.85
N LYS A 294 -32.48 14.12 18.42
CA LYS A 294 -33.79 14.13 17.75
C LYS A 294 -33.97 15.52 17.12
N PRO A 295 -34.33 15.64 15.82
CA PRO A 295 -35.02 16.86 15.44
C PRO A 295 -36.18 16.92 16.43
N ALA A 296 -36.35 18.04 17.13
CA ALA A 296 -37.44 18.21 18.06
C ALA A 296 -38.75 17.90 17.32
N GLY A 297 -39.16 16.63 17.33
CA GLY A 297 -40.52 16.22 17.08
C GLY A 297 -41.18 16.69 18.35
N GLY A 298 -41.60 17.96 18.32
CA GLY A 298 -41.88 18.72 19.51
C GLY A 298 -42.67 17.94 20.51
N ASP A 299 -42.47 18.31 21.77
CA ASP A 299 -43.32 17.85 22.86
C ASP A 299 -44.81 18.18 22.61
N THR A 300 -45.10 19.02 21.61
CA THR A 300 -46.44 19.35 21.15
C THR A 300 -46.91 18.47 19.96
N PRO A 301 -48.19 18.03 19.96
CA PRO A 301 -48.79 17.29 18.85
C PRO A 301 -48.72 18.01 17.48
N VAL A 302 -48.53 19.32 17.48
CA VAL A 302 -48.47 20.16 16.27
C VAL A 302 -47.13 20.00 15.54
N GLU A 303 -46.02 19.91 16.28
CA GLU A 303 -44.69 19.71 15.69
C GLU A 303 -44.52 18.28 15.16
N GLN A 304 -45.11 17.29 15.83
CA GLN A 304 -45.16 15.91 15.33
C GLN A 304 -45.96 15.80 14.02
N MET A 305 -47.08 16.52 13.93
CA MET A 305 -47.87 16.60 12.70
C MET A 305 -47.12 17.29 11.56
N ALA A 306 -46.36 18.35 11.86
CA ALA A 306 -45.53 19.05 10.88
C ALA A 306 -44.38 18.16 10.36
N TYR A 307 -43.70 17.44 11.26
CA TYR A 307 -42.66 16.48 10.92
C TYR A 307 -43.21 15.32 10.05
N LEU A 308 -44.35 14.74 10.44
CA LEU A 308 -45.01 13.70 9.65
C LEU A 308 -45.45 14.21 8.27
N GLN A 309 -45.96 15.43 8.17
CA GLN A 309 -46.29 16.04 6.87
C GLN A 309 -45.06 16.24 5.99
N GLN A 310 -43.95 16.69 6.58
CA GLN A 310 -42.70 16.90 5.85
C GLN A 310 -42.11 15.57 5.35
N GLN A 311 -42.12 14.53 6.19
CA GLN A 311 -41.66 13.20 5.83
C GLN A 311 -42.55 12.55 4.74
N MET A 312 -43.88 12.75 4.82
CA MET A 312 -44.82 12.33 3.78
C MET A 312 -44.56 13.06 2.44
N MET A 313 -44.20 14.35 2.48
CA MET A 313 -43.84 15.12 1.29
C MET A 313 -42.55 14.63 0.65
N GLU A 314 -41.50 14.34 1.43
CA GLU A 314 -40.26 13.75 0.92
C GLU A 314 -40.50 12.37 0.29
N LEU A 315 -41.30 11.51 0.93
CA LEU A 315 -41.66 10.20 0.37
C LEU A 315 -42.40 10.34 -0.96
N TYR A 316 -43.33 11.31 -1.06
CA TYR A 316 -44.06 11.58 -2.29
C TYR A 316 -43.13 12.06 -3.41
N GLN A 317 -42.20 12.98 -3.10
CA GLN A 317 -41.19 13.49 -4.04
C GLN A 317 -40.23 12.39 -4.50
N GLY A 318 -39.76 11.54 -3.58
CA GLY A 318 -38.92 10.39 -3.89
C GLY A 318 -39.62 9.42 -4.85
N GLN A 319 -40.90 9.10 -4.60
CA GLN A 319 -41.69 8.28 -5.51
C GLN A 319 -41.85 8.90 -6.89
N THR A 320 -42.12 10.21 -6.98
CA THR A 320 -42.27 10.90 -8.27
C THR A 320 -40.96 10.91 -9.05
N GLN A 321 -39.83 11.14 -8.38
CA GLN A 321 -38.51 11.07 -9.03
C GLN A 321 -38.20 9.67 -9.56
N THR A 322 -38.46 8.61 -8.78
CA THR A 322 -38.28 7.23 -9.28
C THR A 322 -39.21 6.91 -10.45
N PHE A 323 -40.45 7.41 -10.43
CA PHE A 323 -41.40 7.24 -11.53
C PHE A 323 -40.95 7.98 -12.79
N GLU A 324 -40.47 9.21 -12.66
CA GLU A 324 -39.88 9.96 -13.77
C GLU A 324 -38.67 9.24 -14.35
N GLN A 325 -37.74 8.75 -13.52
CA GLN A 325 -36.59 7.96 -13.98
C GLN A 325 -37.01 6.69 -14.73
N MET A 326 -37.99 5.93 -14.21
CA MET A 326 -38.53 4.77 -14.94
C MET A 326 -39.16 5.17 -16.26
N SER A 327 -39.92 6.27 -16.30
CA SER A 327 -40.56 6.75 -17.53
C SER A 327 -39.52 7.14 -18.60
N GLN A 328 -38.43 7.77 -18.18
CA GLN A 328 -37.32 8.14 -19.06
C GLN A 328 -36.58 6.90 -19.58
N LEU A 329 -36.35 5.90 -18.72
CA LEU A 329 -35.78 4.61 -19.13
C LEU A 329 -36.67 3.88 -20.15
N LEU A 330 -37.99 3.88 -19.95
CA LEU A 330 -38.94 3.28 -20.90
C LEU A 330 -38.98 4.03 -22.23
N ALA A 331 -38.94 5.37 -22.21
CA ALA A 331 -38.87 6.19 -23.42
C ALA A 331 -37.56 5.92 -24.19
N HIS A 332 -36.43 5.84 -23.47
CA HIS A 332 -35.14 5.50 -24.05
C HIS A 332 -35.13 4.07 -24.62
N TYR A 333 -35.73 3.09 -23.92
CA TYR A 333 -35.85 1.71 -24.42
C TYR A 333 -36.70 1.65 -25.71
N ASN A 334 -37.85 2.31 -25.74
CA ASN A 334 -38.71 2.36 -26.94
C ASN A 334 -38.02 3.04 -28.12
N GLN A 335 -37.16 4.05 -27.89
CA GLN A 335 -36.39 4.70 -28.95
C GLN A 335 -35.32 3.76 -29.54
N TYR A 336 -34.72 2.89 -28.73
CA TYR A 336 -33.76 1.89 -29.22
C TYR A 336 -34.44 0.74 -29.97
N VAL A 337 -35.55 0.21 -29.45
CA VAL A 337 -36.31 -0.87 -30.10
C VAL A 337 -37.00 -0.38 -31.38
N GLY A 338 -37.55 0.84 -31.37
CA GLY A 338 -38.16 1.43 -32.57
C GLY A 338 -37.15 1.80 -33.67
N GLY A 339 -35.88 2.04 -33.31
CA GLY A 339 -34.80 2.30 -34.27
C GLY A 339 -34.27 1.03 -34.98
N GLU A 340 -34.49 -0.16 -34.42
CA GLU A 340 -34.13 -1.43 -35.07
C GLU A 340 -35.18 -1.88 -36.11
N GLU A 341 -36.48 -1.56 -35.91
CA GLU A 341 -37.53 -1.88 -36.88
C GLU A 341 -37.43 -1.03 -38.16
N GLU A 342 -36.94 0.20 -38.09
CA GLU A 342 -36.77 1.08 -39.26
C GLU A 342 -35.55 0.70 -40.14
N ASN A 343 -34.56 -0.01 -39.57
CA ASN A 343 -33.31 -0.39 -40.26
C ASN A 343 -33.34 -1.83 -40.83
N LEU A 344 -34.39 -2.60 -40.55
CA LEU A 344 -34.64 -3.93 -41.12
C LEU A 344 -35.71 -3.92 -42.23
N GLY A 345 -36.27 -2.75 -42.54
CA GLY A 345 -37.32 -2.55 -43.55
C GLY A 345 -36.92 -1.78 -44.81
N SER A 346 -35.64 -1.40 -44.98
CA SER A 346 -35.14 -0.66 -46.15
C SER A 346 -34.22 -1.50 -47.05
#